data_AF-A0A7X7KYL6-F1
#
_entry.id   AF-A0A7X7KYL6-F1
#
_cell.length_a   1.000
_cell.length_b   1.000
_cell.length_c   1.000
_cell.angle_alpha   90.00
_cell.angle_beta   90.00
_cell.angle_gamma   90.00
#
_symmetry.space_group_name_H-M   'P 1'
#
loop_
_entity.id
_entity.type
_entity.pdbx_description
1 polymer ?
#
loop_
_entity_poly.entity_id
_entity_poly.type
_entity_poly.pdbx_seq_one_letter_code
_entity_poly.pdbx_strand_id
1 'polypeptide(L)'
;MEPTRTPTTRRRPGHAGRGAATLLLATLVAWSAQGSGKAADALSLAEALAAEGQWSLAGAECRRVLLGVPDTATAGRARLLAARAQARRPDAGAAAVAALEELWRNADLDTEIRCAAAVEWGRLWAAEAPREAGDALNFAYFQTRDTATFHQAGRALFALLRKNRALRREQPLAWQTLQSCRGTWPADSMAVRPPSTRFTWQTLPGRLIGGFYRRQIGPAIGMRCELHPSCSAYLLEACQAHGLLGFSLLADRLVREPSVAAAREQTVTLPDGRTRTADPLRAHDFWMGATP
;
A
#
# COMPACT_ATOMS: atom_id res chain seq x y z
N MET A 1 8.72 67.28 -68.76
CA MET A 1 8.61 67.73 -67.37
C MET A 1 7.78 66.69 -66.65
N GLU A 2 8.40 66.00 -65.71
CA GLU A 2 7.86 65.05 -64.72
C GLU A 2 7.30 63.65 -65.14
N PRO A 3 7.56 62.60 -64.32
CA PRO A 3 7.67 61.23 -64.81
C PRO A 3 6.55 60.28 -64.39
N THR A 4 6.44 59.21 -65.16
CA THR A 4 5.67 57.98 -64.97
C THR A 4 5.95 57.30 -63.61
N ARG A 5 4.90 57.02 -62.84
CA ARG A 5 4.96 56.15 -61.64
C ARG A 5 4.23 54.83 -61.89
N THR A 6 5.01 53.76 -61.94
CA THR A 6 4.58 52.36 -61.86
C THR A 6 4.08 52.02 -60.45
N PRO A 7 3.05 51.15 -60.29
CA PRO A 7 2.69 50.62 -58.99
C PRO A 7 3.60 49.43 -58.62
N THR A 8 4.48 49.65 -57.65
CA THR A 8 5.30 48.60 -57.02
C THR A 8 4.43 47.77 -56.06
N THR A 9 4.10 46.54 -56.45
CA THR A 9 3.53 45.54 -55.53
C THR A 9 4.59 45.09 -54.52
N ARG A 10 4.54 45.66 -53.32
CA ARG A 10 5.40 45.24 -52.19
C ARG A 10 4.86 43.91 -51.63
N ARG A 11 5.40 42.78 -52.10
CA ARG A 11 5.24 41.48 -51.43
C ARG A 11 5.77 41.60 -49.99
N ARG A 12 4.89 41.41 -49.00
CA ARG A 12 5.29 41.21 -47.60
C ARG A 12 5.97 39.85 -47.46
N PRO A 13 7.10 39.73 -46.74
CA PRO A 13 7.74 38.44 -46.50
C PRO A 13 6.92 37.62 -45.50
N GLY A 14 6.93 36.30 -45.72
CA GLY A 14 5.98 35.35 -45.15
C GLY A 14 6.00 35.21 -43.62
N HIS A 15 4.80 35.12 -43.07
CA HIS A 15 4.52 34.65 -41.70
C HIS A 15 4.55 33.11 -41.56
N ALA A 16 5.21 32.40 -42.48
CA ALA A 16 5.18 30.93 -42.53
C ALA A 16 5.97 30.23 -41.39
N GLY A 17 6.86 30.93 -40.68
CA GLY A 17 7.72 30.32 -39.65
C GLY A 17 7.11 30.21 -38.24
N ARG A 18 6.11 31.02 -37.90
CA ARG A 18 5.51 31.01 -36.54
C ARG A 18 4.44 29.93 -36.36
N GLY A 19 3.72 29.58 -37.42
CA GLY A 19 2.69 28.53 -37.37
C GLY A 19 3.28 27.15 -37.11
N ALA A 20 4.35 26.77 -37.81
CA ALA A 20 4.95 25.44 -37.71
C ALA A 20 5.60 25.17 -36.34
N ALA A 21 6.34 26.15 -35.78
CA ALA A 21 6.93 26.03 -34.46
C ALA A 21 5.88 25.95 -33.35
N THR A 22 4.78 26.71 -33.47
CA THR A 22 3.67 26.68 -32.50
C THR A 22 2.87 25.39 -32.60
N LEU A 23 2.69 24.84 -33.81
CA LEU A 23 2.07 23.52 -34.04
C LEU A 23 2.93 22.37 -33.52
N LEU A 24 4.26 22.43 -33.68
CA LEU A 24 5.19 21.44 -33.11
C LEU A 24 5.22 21.49 -31.58
N LEU A 25 5.24 22.69 -30.99
CA LEU A 25 5.12 22.86 -29.53
C LEU A 25 3.76 22.38 -29.01
N ALA A 26 2.66 22.70 -29.68
CA ALA A 26 1.33 22.26 -29.28
C ALA A 26 1.14 20.73 -29.40
N THR A 27 1.71 20.11 -30.44
CA THR A 27 1.67 18.65 -30.62
C THR A 27 2.57 17.92 -29.63
N LEU A 28 3.74 18.47 -29.27
CA LEU A 28 4.60 17.94 -28.20
C LEU A 28 3.93 18.06 -26.82
N VAL A 29 3.24 19.18 -26.55
CA VAL A 29 2.46 19.37 -25.30
C VAL A 29 1.25 18.43 -25.25
N ALA A 30 0.53 18.24 -26.37
CA ALA A 30 -0.58 17.29 -26.43
C ALA A 30 -0.12 15.83 -26.29
N TRP A 31 1.01 15.45 -26.90
CA TRP A 31 1.57 14.11 -26.80
C TRP A 31 2.09 13.80 -25.39
N SER A 32 2.75 14.75 -24.74
CA SER A 32 3.18 14.62 -23.34
C SER A 32 1.99 14.57 -22.35
N ALA A 33 0.95 15.36 -22.58
CA ALA A 33 -0.29 15.31 -21.77
C ALA A 33 -1.08 14.00 -21.96
N GLN A 34 -1.06 13.42 -23.18
CA GLN A 34 -1.69 12.12 -23.44
C GLN A 34 -0.90 10.96 -22.82
N GLY A 35 0.43 11.06 -22.77
CA GLY A 35 1.32 10.10 -22.13
C GLY A 35 1.16 10.06 -20.61
N SER A 36 1.06 11.23 -19.97
CA SER A 36 0.86 11.33 -18.51
C SER A 36 -0.50 10.77 -18.06
N GLY A 37 -1.58 11.03 -18.81
CA GLY A 37 -2.91 10.45 -18.53
C GLY A 37 -2.91 8.92 -18.55
N LYS A 38 -2.31 8.31 -19.58
CA LYS A 38 -2.20 6.85 -19.67
C LYS A 38 -1.32 6.25 -18.57
N ALA A 39 -0.25 6.94 -18.16
CA ALA A 39 0.60 6.51 -17.07
C ALA A 39 -0.12 6.57 -15.72
N ALA A 40 -0.96 7.59 -15.50
CA ALA A 40 -1.79 7.71 -14.31
C ALA A 40 -2.85 6.60 -14.23
N ASP A 41 -3.52 6.28 -15.34
CA ASP A 41 -4.49 5.18 -15.41
C ASP A 41 -3.81 3.82 -15.11
N ALA A 42 -2.64 3.59 -15.70
CA ALA A 42 -1.86 2.37 -15.46
C ALA A 42 -1.34 2.28 -14.01
N LEU A 43 -1.00 3.42 -13.38
CA LEU A 43 -0.65 3.46 -11.96
C LEU A 43 -1.87 3.13 -11.08
N SER A 44 -3.05 3.68 -11.40
CA SER A 44 -4.29 3.35 -10.69
C SER A 44 -4.60 1.85 -10.75
N LEU A 45 -4.42 1.22 -11.92
CA LEU A 45 -4.55 -0.23 -12.07
C LEU A 45 -3.53 -0.98 -11.20
N ALA A 46 -2.27 -0.54 -11.19
CA ALA A 46 -1.23 -1.17 -10.37
C ALA A 46 -1.57 -1.09 -8.86
N GLU A 47 -2.10 0.04 -8.40
CA GLU A 47 -2.54 0.23 -7.01
C GLU A 47 -3.73 -0.66 -6.65
N ALA A 48 -4.72 -0.79 -7.54
CA ALA A 48 -5.83 -1.71 -7.35
C ALA A 48 -5.36 -3.18 -7.25
N LEU A 49 -4.48 -3.61 -8.17
CA LEU A 49 -3.89 -4.96 -8.13
C LEU A 49 -3.11 -5.20 -6.83
N ALA A 50 -2.39 -4.20 -6.33
CA ALA A 50 -1.67 -4.31 -5.07
C ALA A 50 -2.61 -4.39 -3.86
N ALA A 51 -3.71 -3.62 -3.85
CA ALA A 51 -4.74 -3.69 -2.82
C ALA A 51 -5.42 -5.08 -2.77
N GLU A 52 -5.53 -5.75 -3.92
CA GLU A 52 -6.01 -7.13 -4.04
C GLU A 52 -4.95 -8.19 -3.71
N GLY A 53 -3.72 -7.79 -3.43
CA GLY A 53 -2.61 -8.69 -3.14
C GLY A 53 -1.98 -9.35 -4.37
N GLN A 54 -2.33 -8.91 -5.58
CA GLN A 54 -1.75 -9.38 -6.84
C GLN A 54 -0.40 -8.71 -7.14
N TRP A 55 0.57 -8.87 -6.22
CA TRP A 55 1.83 -8.14 -6.23
C TRP A 55 2.70 -8.36 -7.48
N SER A 56 2.66 -9.56 -8.07
CA SER A 56 3.39 -9.87 -9.31
C SER A 56 2.89 -9.03 -10.48
N LEU A 57 1.56 -8.90 -10.62
CA LEU A 57 0.91 -8.13 -11.67
C LEU A 57 1.04 -6.63 -11.40
N ALA A 58 0.86 -6.18 -10.16
CA ALA A 58 1.11 -4.80 -9.76
C ALA A 58 2.55 -4.36 -10.13
N GLY A 59 3.55 -5.19 -9.83
CA GLY A 59 4.94 -4.91 -10.23
C GLY A 59 5.17 -4.90 -11.75
N ALA A 60 4.42 -5.69 -12.52
CA ALA A 60 4.48 -5.65 -13.98
C ALA A 60 3.88 -4.35 -14.54
N GLU A 61 2.73 -3.92 -14.03
CA GLU A 61 2.09 -2.65 -14.42
C GLU A 61 2.95 -1.45 -14.02
N CYS A 62 3.58 -1.44 -12.83
CA CYS A 62 4.52 -0.38 -12.46
C CYS A 62 5.67 -0.22 -13.46
N ARG A 63 6.20 -1.32 -14.00
CA ARG A 63 7.24 -1.25 -15.04
C ARG A 63 6.71 -0.61 -16.32
N ARG A 64 5.47 -0.92 -16.71
CA ARG A 64 4.81 -0.27 -17.86
C ARG A 64 4.62 1.22 -17.64
N VAL A 65 4.18 1.63 -16.45
CA VAL A 65 4.06 3.05 -16.06
C VAL A 65 5.41 3.76 -16.24
N LEU A 66 6.50 3.16 -15.76
CA LEU A 66 7.84 3.76 -15.84
C LEU A 66 8.38 3.84 -17.27
N LEU A 67 7.97 2.96 -18.18
CA LEU A 67 8.30 3.05 -19.60
C LEU A 67 7.56 4.20 -20.30
N GLY A 68 6.43 4.65 -19.75
CA GLY A 68 5.62 5.75 -20.30
C GLY A 68 6.16 7.16 -20.04
N VAL A 69 7.36 7.30 -19.48
CA VAL A 69 7.99 8.57 -19.07
C VAL A 69 7.02 9.45 -18.24
N PRO A 70 6.58 8.96 -17.07
CA PRO A 70 5.65 9.68 -16.22
C PRO A 70 6.32 10.90 -15.55
N ASP A 71 5.52 11.80 -15.00
CA ASP A 71 6.00 12.86 -14.11
C ASP A 71 6.65 12.27 -12.84
N THR A 72 7.45 13.08 -12.13
CA THR A 72 8.23 12.65 -10.96
C THR A 72 7.37 12.03 -9.86
N ALA A 73 6.15 12.53 -9.62
CA ALA A 73 5.29 12.01 -8.55
C ALA A 73 4.72 10.63 -8.92
N THR A 74 4.20 10.49 -10.14
CA THR A 74 3.73 9.20 -10.69
C THR A 74 4.87 8.18 -10.77
N ALA A 75 6.06 8.59 -11.21
CA ALA A 75 7.25 7.75 -11.22
C ALA A 75 7.64 7.27 -9.82
N GLY A 76 7.64 8.17 -8.84
CA GLY A 76 7.97 7.85 -7.44
C GLY A 76 7.01 6.82 -6.83
N ARG A 77 5.69 7.01 -7.02
CA ARG A 77 4.66 6.05 -6.56
C ARG A 77 4.81 4.69 -7.24
N ALA A 78 5.02 4.68 -8.56
CA ALA A 78 5.22 3.44 -9.32
C ALA A 78 6.46 2.67 -8.85
N ARG A 79 7.58 3.37 -8.60
CA ARG A 79 8.82 2.78 -8.07
C ARG A 79 8.63 2.22 -6.66
N LEU A 80 7.97 2.96 -5.77
CA LEU A 80 7.67 2.49 -4.41
C LEU A 80 6.82 1.22 -4.45
N LEU A 81 5.78 1.19 -5.28
CA LEU A 81 4.91 0.03 -5.41
C LEU A 81 5.63 -1.18 -6.03
N ALA A 82 6.50 -0.94 -7.01
CA ALA A 82 7.35 -1.98 -7.60
C ALA A 82 8.33 -2.56 -6.56
N ALA A 83 8.97 -1.71 -5.76
CA ALA A 83 9.89 -2.15 -4.71
C ALA A 83 9.16 -2.97 -3.62
N ARG A 84 7.95 -2.56 -3.24
CA ARG A 84 7.06 -3.34 -2.35
C ARG A 84 6.70 -4.71 -2.93
N ALA A 85 6.37 -4.77 -4.21
CA ALA A 85 6.10 -6.02 -4.91
C ALA A 85 7.34 -6.93 -4.93
N GLN A 86 8.52 -6.35 -5.17
CA GLN A 86 9.79 -7.06 -5.19
C GLN A 86 10.17 -7.61 -3.81
N ALA A 87 9.99 -6.84 -2.73
CA ALA A 87 10.25 -7.26 -1.35
C ALA A 87 9.45 -8.49 -0.91
N ARG A 88 8.32 -8.77 -1.58
CA ARG A 88 7.46 -9.94 -1.30
C ARG A 88 7.86 -11.19 -2.06
N ARG A 89 8.85 -11.10 -2.96
CA ARG A 89 9.40 -12.24 -3.69
C ARG A 89 10.46 -12.95 -2.82
N PRO A 90 10.54 -14.29 -2.85
CA PRO A 90 11.48 -15.04 -2.03
C PRO A 90 12.96 -14.68 -2.28
N ASP A 91 13.31 -14.36 -3.52
CA ASP A 91 14.72 -14.29 -3.96
C ASP A 91 15.26 -12.85 -4.10
N ALA A 92 14.44 -11.84 -3.81
CA ALA A 92 14.71 -10.47 -4.27
C ALA A 92 15.00 -9.45 -3.16
N GLY A 93 15.19 -9.91 -1.91
CA GLY A 93 15.34 -9.04 -0.73
C GLY A 93 16.37 -7.92 -0.90
N ALA A 94 17.58 -8.23 -1.38
CA ALA A 94 18.66 -7.25 -1.52
C ALA A 94 18.36 -6.15 -2.55
N ALA A 95 17.79 -6.51 -3.71
CA ALA A 95 17.43 -5.52 -4.73
C ALA A 95 16.25 -4.65 -4.30
N ALA A 96 15.29 -5.21 -3.56
CA ALA A 96 14.19 -4.44 -2.98
C ALA A 96 14.69 -3.45 -1.93
N VAL A 97 15.64 -3.86 -1.08
CA VAL A 97 16.28 -2.99 -0.08
C VAL A 97 17.00 -1.83 -0.77
N ALA A 98 17.83 -2.10 -1.78
CA ALA A 98 18.54 -1.03 -2.51
C ALA A 98 17.58 -0.02 -3.15
N ALA A 99 16.51 -0.50 -3.80
CA ALA A 99 15.51 0.36 -4.43
C ALA A 99 14.75 1.22 -3.40
N LEU A 100 14.40 0.66 -2.24
CA LEU A 100 13.73 1.40 -1.17
C LEU A 100 14.66 2.44 -0.51
N GLU A 101 15.95 2.12 -0.38
CA GLU A 101 16.95 3.07 0.14
C GLU A 101 17.10 4.28 -0.78
N GLU A 102 17.21 4.04 -2.09
CA GLU A 102 17.29 5.08 -3.10
C GLU A 102 16.09 6.03 -3.01
N LEU A 103 14.88 5.48 -2.94
CA LEU A 103 13.64 6.27 -2.82
C LEU A 103 13.59 7.09 -1.53
N TRP A 104 13.99 6.51 -0.40
CA TRP A 104 14.00 7.23 0.88
C TRP A 104 15.00 8.40 0.89
N ARG A 105 16.22 8.15 0.39
CA ARG A 105 17.31 9.13 0.38
C ARG A 105 17.16 10.21 -0.69
N ASN A 106 16.34 10.00 -1.71
CA ASN A 106 16.13 10.97 -2.78
C ASN A 106 15.34 12.19 -2.28
N ALA A 107 16.02 13.33 -2.16
CA ALA A 107 15.44 14.58 -1.65
C ALA A 107 14.44 15.24 -2.62
N ASP A 108 14.47 14.89 -3.90
CA ASP A 108 13.61 15.46 -4.94
C ASP A 108 12.22 14.80 -4.98
N LEU A 109 12.03 13.69 -4.26
CA LEU A 109 10.75 13.01 -4.16
C LEU A 109 9.87 13.60 -3.05
N ASP A 110 8.56 13.45 -3.25
CA ASP A 110 7.56 13.81 -2.24
C ASP A 110 7.84 13.10 -0.90
N THR A 111 7.71 13.87 0.19
CA THR A 111 8.01 13.40 1.55
C THR A 111 7.22 12.15 1.93
N GLU A 112 5.98 11.99 1.49
CA GLU A 112 5.17 10.81 1.83
C GLU A 112 5.70 9.56 1.12
N ILE A 113 6.17 9.70 -0.13
CA ILE A 113 6.83 8.59 -0.85
C ILE A 113 8.10 8.17 -0.12
N ARG A 114 8.90 9.16 0.32
CA ARG A 114 10.14 8.90 1.07
C ARG A 114 9.87 8.25 2.41
N CYS A 115 8.86 8.71 3.16
CA CYS A 115 8.47 8.13 4.44
C CYS A 115 7.98 6.68 4.25
N ALA A 116 7.12 6.44 3.25
CA ALA A 116 6.62 5.11 2.94
C ALA A 116 7.75 4.14 2.53
N ALA A 117 8.74 4.62 1.76
CA ALA A 117 9.93 3.84 1.42
C ALA A 117 10.79 3.52 2.66
N ALA A 118 11.02 4.51 3.52
CA ALA A 118 11.80 4.36 4.75
C ALA A 118 11.20 3.34 5.71
N VAL A 119 9.86 3.26 5.80
CA VAL A 119 9.16 2.26 6.61
C VAL A 119 9.41 0.84 6.10
N GLU A 120 9.26 0.61 4.80
CA GLU A 120 9.49 -0.71 4.20
C GLU A 120 10.96 -1.11 4.30
N TRP A 121 11.87 -0.17 4.00
CA TRP A 121 13.31 -0.39 4.09
C TRP A 121 13.73 -0.74 5.52
N GLY A 122 13.33 0.08 6.50
CA GLY A 122 13.69 -0.13 7.90
C GLY A 122 13.16 -1.44 8.46
N ARG A 123 11.99 -1.92 8.00
CA ARG A 123 11.46 -3.24 8.40
C ARG A 123 12.28 -4.40 7.85
N LEU A 124 12.69 -4.31 6.58
CA LEU A 124 13.46 -5.36 5.92
C LEU A 124 14.89 -5.42 6.45
N TRP A 125 15.47 -4.27 6.78
CA TRP A 125 16.88 -4.13 7.15
C TRP A 125 17.14 -4.11 8.67
N ALA A 126 16.07 -4.13 9.49
CA ALA A 126 16.17 -4.05 10.96
C ALA A 126 17.00 -5.14 11.63
N ALA A 127 17.08 -6.34 11.03
CA ALA A 127 17.89 -7.43 11.56
C ALA A 127 19.39 -7.19 11.31
N GLU A 128 19.71 -6.61 10.15
CA GLU A 128 21.07 -6.54 9.63
C GLU A 128 21.77 -5.25 10.06
N ALA A 129 21.05 -4.13 10.05
CA ALA A 129 21.56 -2.82 10.45
C ALA A 129 20.50 -2.08 11.30
N PRO A 130 20.39 -2.42 12.61
CA PRO A 130 19.30 -1.93 13.45
C PRO A 130 19.37 -0.42 13.72
N ARG A 131 20.56 0.19 13.65
CA ARG A 131 20.73 1.61 13.92
C ARG A 131 20.18 2.45 12.77
N GLU A 132 20.59 2.12 11.56
CA GLU A 132 20.18 2.75 10.31
C GLU A 132 18.68 2.52 10.06
N ALA A 133 18.20 1.29 10.32
CA ALA A 133 16.76 1.00 10.29
C ALA A 133 15.98 1.85 11.31
N GLY A 134 16.56 2.08 12.49
CA GLY A 134 16.02 3.00 13.49
C GLY A 134 15.92 4.42 12.96
N ASP A 135 16.96 4.93 12.30
CA ASP A 135 16.97 6.29 11.75
C ASP A 135 15.96 6.46 10.61
N ALA A 136 15.82 5.46 9.73
CA ALA A 136 14.81 5.44 8.68
C ALA A 136 13.38 5.47 9.23
N LEU A 137 13.11 4.63 10.22
CA LEU A 137 11.80 4.56 10.87
C LEU A 137 11.50 5.82 11.67
N ASN A 138 12.50 6.42 12.30
CA ASN A 138 12.39 7.69 13.02
C ASN A 138 12.09 8.85 12.07
N PHE A 139 12.77 8.90 10.91
CA PHE A 139 12.47 9.84 9.83
C PHE A 139 11.01 9.74 9.40
N ALA A 140 10.54 8.53 9.08
CA ALA A 140 9.17 8.33 8.63
C ALA A 140 8.14 8.71 9.71
N TYR A 141 8.39 8.36 10.97
CA TYR A 141 7.48 8.63 12.07
C TYR A 141 7.24 10.13 12.32
N PHE A 142 8.30 10.95 12.20
CA PHE A 142 8.20 12.39 12.46
C PHE A 142 7.87 13.23 11.23
N GLN A 143 8.10 12.74 10.01
CA GLN A 143 7.91 13.54 8.80
C GLN A 143 6.64 13.22 8.01
N THR A 144 6.03 12.04 8.20
CA THR A 144 4.81 11.68 7.45
C THR A 144 3.59 12.44 7.96
N ARG A 145 2.73 12.84 7.02
CA ARG A 145 1.38 13.36 7.32
C ARG A 145 0.30 12.30 7.09
N ASP A 146 0.64 11.20 6.43
CA ASP A 146 -0.27 10.08 6.24
C ASP A 146 -0.42 9.26 7.53
N THR A 147 -1.66 9.17 8.01
CA THR A 147 -2.02 8.42 9.23
C THR A 147 -1.63 6.94 9.14
N ALA A 148 -1.78 6.32 7.96
CA ALA A 148 -1.45 4.91 7.79
C ALA A 148 0.07 4.68 7.91
N THR A 149 0.86 5.50 7.23
CA THR A 149 2.34 5.49 7.29
C THR A 149 2.84 5.83 8.69
N PHE A 150 2.22 6.79 9.38
CA PHE A 150 2.53 7.14 10.77
C PHE A 150 2.39 5.93 11.71
N HIS A 151 1.24 5.24 11.69
CA HIS A 151 1.02 4.06 12.50
C HIS A 151 1.98 2.92 12.14
N GLN A 152 2.25 2.75 10.85
CA GLN A 152 3.17 1.74 10.35
C GLN A 152 4.62 1.98 10.81
N ALA A 153 5.10 3.22 10.72
CA ALA A 153 6.41 3.63 11.20
C ALA A 153 6.52 3.47 12.72
N GLY A 154 5.53 3.99 13.46
CA GLY A 154 5.53 3.96 14.93
C GLY A 154 5.57 2.54 15.50
N ARG A 155 4.77 1.61 14.94
CA ARG A 155 4.78 0.20 15.36
C ARG A 155 6.11 -0.48 15.10
N ALA A 156 6.71 -0.24 13.94
CA ALA A 156 7.99 -0.85 13.56
C ALA A 156 9.13 -0.28 14.41
N LEU A 157 9.17 1.04 14.60
CA LEU A 157 10.15 1.72 15.43
C LEU A 157 10.04 1.27 16.88
N PHE A 158 8.82 1.21 17.43
CA PHE A 158 8.61 0.71 18.78
C PHE A 158 9.06 -0.73 18.96
N ALA A 159 8.76 -1.62 18.00
CA ALA A 159 9.21 -3.00 18.04
C ALA A 159 10.75 -3.10 18.05
N LEU A 160 11.43 -2.25 17.26
CA LEU A 160 12.89 -2.18 17.18
C LEU A 160 13.52 -1.63 18.47
N LEU A 161 13.07 -0.46 18.96
CA LEU A 161 13.56 0.17 20.20
C LEU A 161 13.24 -0.65 21.45
N ARG A 162 12.16 -1.42 21.43
CA ARG A 162 11.81 -2.33 22.53
C ARG A 162 12.84 -3.45 22.65
N LYS A 163 13.33 -3.99 21.53
CA LYS A 163 14.35 -5.05 21.48
C LYS A 163 15.77 -4.50 21.72
N ASN A 164 16.07 -3.29 21.24
CA ASN A 164 17.42 -2.72 21.27
C ASN A 164 17.54 -1.58 22.31
N ARG A 165 18.11 -1.88 23.49
CA ARG A 165 18.26 -0.92 24.59
C ARG A 165 19.24 0.22 24.26
N ALA A 166 20.30 -0.05 23.50
CA ALA A 166 21.27 0.97 23.09
C ALA A 166 20.61 2.02 22.19
N LEU A 167 19.95 1.58 21.12
CA LEU A 167 19.24 2.44 20.17
C LEU A 167 18.15 3.29 20.85
N ARG A 168 17.45 2.72 21.85
CA ARG A 168 16.48 3.47 22.67
C ARG A 168 17.10 4.66 23.40
N ARG A 169 18.36 4.55 23.84
CA ARG A 169 19.08 5.66 24.50
C ARG A 169 19.49 6.72 23.50
N GLU A 170 19.78 6.35 22.26
CA GLU A 170 20.13 7.27 21.18
C GLU A 170 18.92 8.06 20.67
N GLN A 171 17.71 7.49 20.74
CA GLN A 171 16.47 8.13 20.27
C GLN A 171 15.43 8.32 21.40
N PRO A 172 15.71 9.15 22.43
CA PRO A 172 14.85 9.29 23.60
C PRO A 172 13.50 9.94 23.28
N LEU A 173 13.48 10.93 22.38
CA LEU A 173 12.26 11.62 21.95
C LEU A 173 11.30 10.67 21.21
N ALA A 174 11.84 9.86 20.30
CA ALA A 174 11.06 8.84 19.61
C ALA A 174 10.45 7.86 20.62
N TRP A 175 11.25 7.38 21.57
CA TRP A 175 10.75 6.46 22.60
C TRP A 175 9.62 7.06 23.45
N GLN A 176 9.76 8.31 23.91
CA GLN A 176 8.75 8.98 24.73
C GLN A 176 7.43 9.19 23.97
N THR A 177 7.52 9.72 22.74
CA THR A 177 6.32 9.96 21.91
C THR A 177 5.61 8.65 21.55
N LEU A 178 6.35 7.58 21.24
CA LEU A 178 5.78 6.25 20.98
C LEU A 178 5.03 5.70 22.19
N GLN A 179 5.53 5.92 23.41
CA GLN A 179 4.83 5.50 24.63
C GLN A 179 3.48 6.22 24.78
N SER A 180 3.45 7.53 24.51
CA SER A 180 2.22 8.32 24.54
C SER A 180 1.23 7.93 23.45
N CYS A 181 1.72 7.69 22.22
CA CYS A 181 0.87 7.39 21.07
C CYS A 181 0.46 5.92 20.98
N ARG A 182 1.06 5.00 21.76
CA ARG A 182 0.79 3.55 21.67
C ARG A 182 -0.70 3.20 21.80
N GLY A 183 -1.45 3.93 22.63
CA GLY A 183 -2.89 3.70 22.81
C GLY A 183 -3.76 4.14 21.63
N THR A 184 -3.23 4.93 20.70
CA THR A 184 -3.95 5.46 19.52
C THR A 184 -3.81 4.57 18.30
N TRP A 185 -2.93 3.56 18.34
CA TRP A 185 -2.71 2.70 17.18
C TRP A 185 -3.91 1.78 16.99
N PRO A 186 -4.50 1.71 15.77
CA PRO A 186 -5.66 0.87 15.52
C PRO A 186 -5.34 -0.57 15.93
N ALA A 187 -6.20 -1.19 16.74
CA ALA A 187 -6.06 -2.59 17.14
C ALA A 187 -5.92 -3.50 15.91
N ASP A 188 -6.65 -3.19 14.84
CA ASP A 188 -6.62 -3.91 13.57
C ASP A 188 -5.32 -3.66 12.77
N SER A 189 -4.65 -2.52 12.98
CA SER A 189 -3.30 -2.30 12.44
C SER A 189 -2.29 -3.16 13.20
N MET A 190 -2.40 -3.23 14.54
CA MET A 190 -1.61 -4.14 15.39
C MET A 190 -1.91 -5.63 15.15
N ALA A 191 -3.05 -5.96 14.53
CA ALA A 191 -3.53 -7.31 14.26
C ALA A 191 -2.94 -7.98 13.01
N VAL A 192 -1.98 -7.37 12.31
CA VAL A 192 -0.96 -8.20 11.65
C VAL A 192 0.11 -8.55 12.68
N ARG A 193 -0.31 -9.21 13.76
CA ARG A 193 0.53 -10.29 14.28
C ARG A 193 0.52 -11.27 13.10
N PRO A 194 1.66 -11.64 12.47
CA PRO A 194 1.64 -12.87 11.68
C PRO A 194 1.01 -13.88 12.64
N PRO A 195 -0.14 -14.49 12.28
CA PRO A 195 -0.84 -15.37 13.20
C PRO A 195 0.21 -16.32 13.73
N SER A 196 0.31 -16.43 15.07
CA SER A 196 1.37 -17.20 15.67
C SER A 196 1.41 -18.53 14.95
N THR A 197 2.53 -18.82 14.27
CA THR A 197 2.71 -20.00 13.43
C THR A 197 2.89 -21.23 14.32
N ARG A 198 2.01 -21.40 15.32
CA ARG A 198 1.83 -22.68 16.00
C ARG A 198 1.10 -23.55 15.00
N PHE A 199 1.89 -24.22 14.16
CA PHE A 199 1.41 -25.31 13.34
C PHE A 199 0.95 -26.42 14.29
N THR A 200 -0.34 -26.43 14.58
CA THR A 200 -1.01 -27.55 15.25
C THR A 200 -1.83 -28.27 14.19
N TRP A 201 -1.85 -29.60 14.22
CA TRP A 201 -2.66 -30.43 13.30
C TRP A 201 -4.13 -30.00 13.25
N GLN A 202 -4.64 -29.42 14.33
CA GLN A 202 -5.99 -28.87 14.47
C GLN A 202 -6.28 -27.66 13.55
N THR A 203 -5.25 -26.94 13.08
CA THR A 203 -5.38 -25.79 12.17
C THR A 203 -5.39 -26.20 10.69
N LEU A 204 -4.96 -27.42 10.38
CA LEU A 204 -4.79 -27.92 9.02
C LEU A 204 -6.12 -27.97 8.23
N PRO A 205 -7.23 -28.48 8.80
CA PRO A 205 -8.51 -28.54 8.09
C PRO A 205 -9.01 -27.15 7.70
N GLY A 206 -8.89 -26.16 8.60
CA GLY A 206 -9.30 -24.77 8.32
C GLY A 206 -8.50 -24.15 7.18
N ARG A 207 -7.19 -24.43 7.11
CA ARG A 207 -6.32 -23.97 6.00
C ARG A 207 -6.66 -24.63 4.68
N LEU A 208 -6.93 -25.94 4.68
CA LEU A 208 -7.29 -26.68 3.47
C LEU A 208 -8.65 -26.24 2.94
N ILE A 209 -9.67 -26.15 3.80
CA ILE A 209 -11.03 -25.76 3.42
C ILE A 209 -11.06 -24.29 2.98
N GLY A 210 -10.46 -23.39 3.76
CA GLY A 210 -10.38 -21.97 3.39
C GLY A 210 -9.61 -21.76 2.08
N GLY A 211 -8.51 -22.50 1.86
CA GLY A 211 -7.74 -22.46 0.62
C GLY A 211 -8.49 -23.02 -0.59
N PHE A 212 -9.18 -24.16 -0.43
CA PHE A 212 -10.01 -24.77 -1.46
C PHE A 212 -11.16 -23.85 -1.86
N TYR A 213 -11.88 -23.32 -0.87
CA TYR A 213 -12.97 -22.36 -1.10
C TYR A 213 -12.48 -21.14 -1.89
N ARG A 214 -11.34 -20.55 -1.52
CA ARG A 214 -10.77 -19.39 -2.23
C ARG A 214 -10.35 -19.70 -3.67
N ARG A 215 -9.82 -20.89 -3.92
CA ARG A 215 -9.30 -21.27 -5.26
C ARG A 215 -10.40 -21.71 -6.22
N GLN A 216 -11.38 -22.47 -5.73
CA GLN A 216 -12.36 -23.14 -6.58
C GLN A 216 -13.74 -22.47 -6.55
N ILE A 217 -14.15 -21.97 -5.39
CA ILE A 217 -15.52 -21.45 -5.21
C ILE A 217 -15.55 -19.93 -5.36
N GLY A 218 -14.58 -19.23 -4.76
CA GLY A 218 -14.45 -17.77 -4.80
C GLY A 218 -14.57 -17.12 -6.19
N PRO A 219 -13.93 -17.65 -7.25
CA PRO A 219 -14.06 -17.12 -8.60
C PRO A 219 -15.47 -17.23 -9.19
N ALA A 220 -16.26 -18.23 -8.79
CA ALA A 220 -17.58 -18.51 -9.35
C ALA A 220 -18.70 -17.67 -8.71
N ILE A 221 -18.59 -17.35 -7.42
CA ILE A 221 -19.64 -16.65 -6.66
C ILE A 221 -19.39 -15.14 -6.50
N GLY A 222 -18.16 -14.68 -6.79
CA GLY A 222 -17.73 -13.31 -6.54
C GLY A 222 -17.55 -13.02 -5.04
N MET A 223 -16.80 -11.97 -4.71
CA MET A 223 -16.58 -11.57 -3.32
C MET A 223 -17.76 -10.77 -2.76
N ARG A 224 -18.86 -11.47 -2.44
CA ARG A 224 -20.12 -10.87 -1.95
C ARG A 224 -20.18 -10.62 -0.43
N CYS A 225 -19.16 -11.01 0.32
CA CYS A 225 -19.16 -10.85 1.77
C CYS A 225 -19.06 -9.36 2.14
N GLU A 226 -20.15 -8.82 2.67
CA GLU A 226 -20.26 -7.44 3.15
C GLU A 226 -19.52 -7.22 4.48
N LEU A 227 -19.21 -8.31 5.17
CA LEU A 227 -18.50 -8.30 6.44
C LEU A 227 -16.98 -8.23 6.28
N HIS A 228 -16.32 -7.66 7.29
CA HIS A 228 -14.87 -7.65 7.47
C HIS A 228 -14.49 -8.26 8.83
N PRO A 229 -13.56 -9.25 8.89
CA PRO A 229 -12.88 -9.92 7.77
C PRO A 229 -13.83 -10.78 6.91
N SER A 230 -13.41 -11.22 5.73
CA SER A 230 -14.22 -12.15 4.90
C SER A 230 -14.42 -13.51 5.60
N CYS A 231 -15.49 -14.26 5.31
CA CYS A 231 -15.78 -15.55 5.97
C CYS A 231 -14.60 -16.54 5.89
N SER A 232 -13.89 -16.57 4.76
CA SER A 232 -12.68 -17.41 4.60
C SER A 232 -11.49 -16.92 5.41
N ALA A 233 -11.34 -15.61 5.62
CA ALA A 233 -10.29 -15.04 6.46
C ALA A 233 -10.62 -15.26 7.95
N TYR A 234 -11.89 -15.08 8.31
CA TYR A 234 -12.39 -15.39 9.64
C TYR A 234 -12.19 -16.85 10.02
N LEU A 235 -12.52 -17.80 9.12
CA LEU A 235 -12.30 -19.23 9.38
C LEU A 235 -10.84 -19.53 9.70
N LEU A 236 -9.90 -18.91 8.98
CA LEU A 236 -8.47 -19.07 9.25
C LEU A 236 -8.09 -18.51 10.62
N GLU A 237 -8.57 -17.32 10.95
CA GLU A 237 -8.33 -16.66 12.23
C GLU A 237 -8.92 -17.47 13.40
N ALA A 238 -10.17 -17.91 13.28
CA ALA A 238 -10.87 -18.72 14.27
C ALA A 238 -10.23 -20.09 14.46
N CYS A 239 -9.82 -20.76 13.36
CA CYS A 239 -9.11 -22.04 13.46
C CYS A 239 -7.71 -21.89 14.07
N GLN A 240 -7.05 -20.74 13.86
CA GLN A 240 -5.75 -20.46 14.47
C GLN A 240 -5.86 -20.18 15.95
N ALA A 241 -6.89 -19.45 16.38
CA ALA A 241 -7.12 -19.13 17.78
C ALA A 241 -7.67 -20.33 18.57
N HIS A 242 -8.62 -21.07 17.99
CA HIS A 242 -9.44 -22.05 18.71
C HIS A 242 -9.41 -23.47 18.12
N GLY A 243 -8.54 -23.74 17.14
CA GLY A 243 -8.43 -25.06 16.51
C GLY A 243 -9.71 -25.47 15.78
N LEU A 244 -10.21 -26.67 16.03
CA LEU A 244 -11.44 -27.16 15.37
C LEU A 244 -12.70 -26.37 15.79
N LEU A 245 -12.69 -25.69 16.94
CA LEU A 245 -13.80 -24.81 17.34
C LEU A 245 -13.97 -23.62 16.40
N GLY A 246 -12.94 -23.30 15.60
CA GLY A 246 -13.04 -22.29 14.55
C GLY A 246 -14.14 -22.56 13.53
N PHE A 247 -14.51 -23.83 13.30
CA PHE A 247 -15.64 -24.17 12.44
C PHE A 247 -16.98 -23.83 13.07
N SER A 248 -17.15 -24.09 14.37
CA SER A 248 -18.36 -23.73 15.11
C SER A 248 -18.53 -22.21 15.18
N LEU A 249 -17.43 -21.47 15.35
CA LEU A 249 -17.42 -20.02 15.32
C LEU A 249 -17.78 -19.46 13.94
N LEU A 250 -17.26 -20.06 12.86
CA LEU A 250 -17.69 -19.70 11.51
C LEU A 250 -19.19 -19.97 11.30
N ALA A 251 -19.70 -21.10 11.80
CA ALA A 251 -21.10 -21.45 11.66
C ALA A 251 -22.01 -20.45 12.39
N ASP A 252 -21.68 -20.09 13.63
CA ASP A 252 -22.37 -19.04 14.39
C ASP A 252 -22.39 -17.71 13.62
N ARG A 253 -21.24 -17.33 13.07
CA ARG A 253 -21.11 -16.12 12.26
C ARG A 253 -22.01 -16.13 11.02
N LEU A 254 -22.06 -17.23 10.27
CA LEU A 254 -22.89 -17.35 9.07
C LEU A 254 -24.39 -17.22 9.39
N VAL A 255 -24.83 -17.72 10.55
CA VAL A 255 -26.23 -17.58 11.01
C VAL A 255 -26.54 -16.11 11.34
N ARG A 256 -25.59 -15.40 11.95
CA ARG A 256 -25.74 -14.01 12.36
C ARG A 256 -25.57 -13.01 11.21
N GLU A 257 -24.82 -13.35 10.17
CA GLU A 257 -24.43 -12.46 9.07
C GLU A 257 -25.58 -11.57 8.52
N PRO A 258 -26.79 -12.07 8.21
CA PRO A 258 -27.86 -11.24 7.68
C PRO A 258 -28.29 -10.11 8.61
N SER A 259 -28.29 -10.36 9.92
CA SER A 259 -28.68 -9.37 10.94
C SER A 259 -27.61 -8.30 11.13
N VAL A 260 -26.33 -8.67 11.10
CA VAL A 260 -25.21 -7.74 11.27
C VAL A 260 -25.01 -6.89 10.02
N ALA A 261 -25.12 -7.51 8.84
CA ALA A 261 -25.06 -6.78 7.57
C ALA A 261 -26.21 -5.76 7.43
N ALA A 262 -27.41 -6.09 7.94
CA ALA A 262 -28.55 -5.17 7.97
C ALA A 262 -28.35 -4.02 8.97
N ALA A 263 -27.78 -4.30 10.15
CA ALA A 263 -27.62 -3.31 11.21
C ALA A 263 -26.55 -2.25 10.91
N ARG A 264 -25.50 -2.61 10.15
CA ARG A 264 -24.38 -1.71 9.73
C ARG A 264 -23.72 -0.90 10.87
N GLU A 265 -23.79 -1.39 12.10
CA GLU A 265 -23.43 -0.63 13.31
C GLU A 265 -21.96 -0.21 13.38
N GLN A 266 -21.04 -1.05 12.89
CA GLN A 266 -19.61 -0.76 12.88
C GLN A 266 -19.08 -0.85 11.46
N THR A 267 -18.87 0.30 10.81
CA THR A 267 -18.32 0.35 9.45
C THR A 267 -16.81 0.56 9.50
N VAL A 268 -16.07 -0.32 8.85
CA VAL A 268 -14.62 -0.21 8.65
C VAL A 268 -14.35 0.14 7.20
N THR A 269 -13.60 1.22 7.00
CA THR A 269 -13.06 1.60 5.69
C THR A 269 -11.80 0.79 5.44
N LEU A 270 -11.84 -0.03 4.40
CA LEU A 270 -10.71 -0.82 3.94
C LEU A 270 -9.65 0.09 3.27
N PRO A 271 -8.39 -0.38 3.14
CA PRO A 271 -7.33 0.35 2.43
C PRO A 271 -7.65 0.67 0.95
N ASP A 272 -8.62 -0.03 0.37
CA ASP A 272 -9.12 0.17 -0.99
C ASP A 272 -10.27 1.20 -1.08
N GLY A 273 -10.60 1.86 0.04
CA GLY A 273 -11.68 2.86 0.13
C GLY A 273 -13.08 2.27 0.25
N ARG A 274 -13.25 0.94 0.19
CA ARG A 274 -14.56 0.29 0.35
C ARG A 274 -14.93 0.25 1.83
N THR A 275 -16.21 0.45 2.11
CA THR A 275 -16.78 0.29 3.44
C THR A 275 -17.34 -1.12 3.62
N ARG A 276 -17.03 -1.75 4.75
CA ARG A 276 -17.57 -3.05 5.16
C ARG A 276 -18.01 -3.02 6.61
N THR A 277 -18.94 -3.89 6.98
CA THR A 277 -19.37 -4.01 8.38
C THR A 277 -18.40 -4.90 9.14
N ALA A 278 -17.86 -4.40 10.25
CA ALA A 278 -16.95 -5.14 11.10
C ALA A 278 -17.68 -6.24 11.86
N ASP A 279 -17.16 -7.46 11.74
CA ASP A 279 -17.61 -8.62 12.50
C ASP A 279 -16.37 -9.46 12.88
N PRO A 280 -15.57 -8.97 13.85
CA PRO A 280 -14.28 -9.57 14.20
C PRO A 280 -14.45 -10.81 15.08
N LEU A 281 -13.43 -11.67 15.14
CA LEU A 281 -13.43 -12.89 15.97
C LEU A 281 -13.81 -12.63 17.43
N ARG A 282 -13.33 -11.51 18.00
CA ARG A 282 -13.65 -11.05 19.35
C ARG A 282 -15.15 -10.92 19.66
N ALA A 283 -15.99 -10.72 18.64
CA ALA A 283 -17.44 -10.63 18.81
C ALA A 283 -18.08 -12.00 19.10
N HIS A 284 -17.36 -13.10 18.80
CA HIS A 284 -17.86 -14.47 18.93
C HIS A 284 -17.15 -15.27 20.01
N ASP A 285 -15.94 -14.89 20.43
CA ASP A 285 -15.16 -15.62 21.44
C ASP A 285 -15.04 -14.89 22.79
N PHE A 286 -15.75 -13.76 22.97
CA PHE A 286 -15.72 -12.97 24.21
C PHE A 286 -16.05 -13.77 25.48
N TRP A 287 -16.86 -14.83 25.35
CA TRP A 287 -17.29 -15.70 26.46
C TRP A 287 -16.29 -16.83 26.77
N MET A 288 -15.29 -17.06 25.92
CA MET A 288 -14.30 -18.13 26.11
C MET A 288 -13.14 -17.73 27.02
N GLY A 289 -13.15 -16.50 27.53
CA GLY A 289 -12.07 -15.93 28.36
C GLY A 289 -10.85 -15.56 27.51
N ALA A 290 -10.25 -14.41 27.81
CA ALA A 290 -9.02 -13.99 27.14
C ALA A 290 -7.93 -15.03 27.42
N THR A 291 -7.60 -15.87 26.44
CA THR A 291 -6.42 -16.74 26.55
C THR A 291 -5.19 -15.83 26.42
N PRO A 292 -4.25 -15.84 27.38
CA PRO A 292 -3.13 -14.87 27.45
C PRO A 292 -2.18 -14.91 26.24
#